data_AF-A0A2I0IFI1-F1
#
_entry.id   AF-A0A2I0IFI1-F1
#
_cell.length_a   1.000
_cell.length_b   1.000
_cell.length_c   1.000
_cell.angle_alpha   90.00
_cell.angle_beta   90.00
_cell.angle_gamma   90.00
#
_symmetry.space_group_name_H-M   'P 1'
#
loop_
_entity.id
_entity.type
_entity.pdbx_description
1 polymer ?
#
loop_
_entity_poly.entity_id
_entity_poly.type
_entity_poly.pdbx_seq_one_letter_code
_entity_poly.pdbx_strand_id
1 'polypeptide(L)'
;MQKPGWRKFLSFVGPGFLVSLAYLDPGNLETDLQAGANHGYELLWVILIGLIFALIIQSLAANLGYCLWLLAEVAVIAADIPEVLITGFSTLLLLGLQRYGVRKLELLIAVLVFIMAACFFGEMSYVKPPASDVLKGMFIPKLNGQGATGDAIALLGALVMP
;
A
#
# COMPACT_ATOMS: atom_id res chain seq x y z
N MET A 1 -27.91 21.74 16.23
CA MET A 1 -26.62 22.21 15.67
C MET A 1 -26.12 21.21 14.64
N GLN A 2 -26.37 21.48 13.35
CA GLN A 2 -25.90 20.65 12.23
C GLN A 2 -24.37 20.76 12.12
N LYS A 3 -23.64 19.66 12.29
CA LYS A 3 -22.17 19.66 12.13
C LYS A 3 -21.84 19.85 10.63
N PRO A 4 -20.91 20.74 10.27
CA PRO A 4 -20.60 21.08 8.87
C PRO A 4 -20.18 19.83 8.08
N GLY A 5 -20.65 19.70 6.84
CA GLY A 5 -20.46 18.52 5.99
C GLY A 5 -19.01 18.06 5.83
N TRP A 6 -18.05 19.00 5.88
CA TRP A 6 -16.61 18.70 5.88
C TRP A 6 -16.14 17.84 7.06
N ARG A 7 -16.75 18.00 8.25
CA ARG A 7 -16.42 17.17 9.42
C ARG A 7 -17.01 15.75 9.30
N LYS A 8 -18.08 15.56 8.52
CA LYS A 8 -18.60 14.22 8.17
C LYS A 8 -17.75 13.55 7.10
N PHE A 9 -17.25 14.32 6.12
CA PHE A 9 -16.33 13.82 5.11
C PHE A 9 -15.00 13.35 5.75
N LEU A 10 -14.41 14.16 6.64
CA LEU A 10 -13.19 13.79 7.35
C LEU A 10 -13.33 12.51 8.20
N SER A 11 -14.51 12.18 8.72
CA SER A 11 -14.70 10.90 9.43
C SER A 11 -14.79 9.68 8.51
N PHE A 12 -15.08 9.88 7.21
CA PHE A 12 -15.09 8.81 6.19
C PHE A 12 -13.74 8.64 5.50
N VAL A 13 -12.85 9.64 5.54
CA VAL A 13 -11.50 9.56 4.98
C VAL A 13 -10.61 8.59 5.78
N GLY A 14 -10.78 8.54 7.11
CA GLY A 14 -9.99 7.69 8.02
C GLY A 14 -9.83 6.23 7.57
N PRO A 15 -10.91 5.46 7.35
CA PRO A 15 -10.79 4.05 6.95
C PRO A 15 -10.15 3.87 5.57
N GLY A 16 -10.48 4.69 4.58
CA GLY A 16 -9.87 4.61 3.25
C GLY A 16 -8.38 4.96 3.27
N PHE A 17 -8.01 5.99 4.04
CA PHE A 17 -6.62 6.38 4.25
C PHE A 17 -5.82 5.25 4.89
N LEU A 18 -6.33 4.65 5.98
CA LEU A 18 -5.66 3.54 6.67
C LEU A 18 -5.43 2.32 5.76
N VAL A 19 -6.39 2.00 4.88
CA VAL A 19 -6.25 0.93 3.89
C VAL A 19 -5.16 1.26 2.87
N SER A 20 -5.07 2.51 2.41
CA SER A 20 -3.99 2.93 1.49
C SER A 20 -2.59 2.85 2.10
N LEU A 21 -2.47 2.95 3.43
CA LEU A 21 -1.18 2.83 4.10
C LEU A 21 -0.63 1.41 4.14
N ALA A 22 -1.51 0.41 4.06
CA ALA A 22 -1.09 -0.96 3.97
C ALA A 22 -0.22 -1.16 2.71
N TYR A 23 -0.49 -0.46 1.60
CA TYR A 23 0.32 -0.50 0.38
C TYR A 23 1.66 0.24 0.43
N LEU A 24 1.88 1.06 1.48
CA LEU A 24 3.12 1.82 1.67
C LEU A 24 4.00 1.19 2.75
N ASP A 25 3.77 -0.08 3.07
CA ASP A 25 4.56 -0.84 4.01
C ASP A 25 5.97 -1.12 3.45
N PRO A 26 6.97 -1.35 4.32
CA PRO A 26 8.34 -1.58 3.87
C PRO A 26 8.48 -2.81 2.97
N GLY A 27 7.61 -3.82 3.09
CA GLY A 27 7.63 -5.02 2.26
C GLY A 27 7.23 -4.72 0.80
N ASN A 28 6.13 -4.00 0.60
CA ASN A 28 5.71 -3.60 -0.74
C ASN A 28 6.67 -2.56 -1.37
N LEU A 29 7.26 -1.68 -0.56
CA LEU A 29 8.29 -0.75 -1.05
C LEU A 29 9.58 -1.49 -1.47
N GLU A 30 9.98 -2.54 -0.76
CA GLU A 30 11.17 -3.34 -1.10
C GLU A 30 10.98 -4.07 -2.43
N THR A 31 9.83 -4.71 -2.65
CA THR A 31 9.53 -5.40 -3.92
C THR A 31 9.45 -4.43 -5.09
N ASP A 32 8.82 -3.25 -4.90
CA ASP A 32 8.76 -2.19 -5.91
C ASP A 32 10.16 -1.66 -6.27
N LEU A 33 11.00 -1.40 -5.27
CA LEU A 33 12.36 -0.91 -5.46
C LEU A 33 13.27 -1.97 -6.09
N GLN A 34 13.15 -3.23 -5.69
CA GLN A 34 13.93 -4.34 -6.25
C GLN A 34 13.56 -4.59 -7.73
N ALA A 35 12.27 -4.59 -8.06
CA ALA A 35 11.80 -4.71 -9.44
C ALA A 35 12.25 -3.51 -10.29
N GLY A 36 12.21 -2.29 -9.74
CA GLY A 36 12.75 -1.09 -10.39
C GLY A 36 14.27 -1.10 -10.58
N ALA A 37 15.02 -1.70 -9.65
CA ALA A 37 16.47 -1.86 -9.78
C ALA A 37 16.86 -2.88 -10.85
N ASN A 38 16.10 -3.98 -10.97
CA ASN A 38 16.37 -5.06 -11.92
C ASN A 38 15.88 -4.74 -13.35
N HIS A 39 14.69 -4.14 -13.47
CA HIS A 39 13.98 -3.96 -14.74
C HIS A 39 13.69 -2.50 -15.10
N GLY A 40 14.20 -1.55 -14.31
CA GLY A 40 14.02 -0.12 -14.56
C GLY A 40 12.55 0.27 -14.59
N TYR A 41 12.11 0.86 -15.70
CA TYR A 41 10.74 1.33 -15.86
C TYR A 41 9.80 0.32 -16.53
N GLU A 42 10.29 -0.84 -16.98
CA GLU A 42 9.51 -1.78 -17.81
C GLU A 42 8.31 -2.39 -17.08
N LEU A 43 8.32 -2.41 -15.74
CA LEU A 43 7.27 -3.02 -14.92
C LEU A 43 6.23 -2.00 -14.41
N LEU A 44 6.36 -0.70 -14.71
CA LEU A 44 5.42 0.32 -14.22
C LEU A 44 3.99 0.08 -14.69
N TRP A 45 3.80 -0.44 -15.91
CA TRP A 45 2.46 -0.78 -16.42
C TRP A 45 1.78 -1.89 -15.61
N VAL A 46 2.56 -2.84 -15.06
CA VAL A 46 2.06 -3.93 -14.21
C VAL A 46 1.55 -3.36 -12.89
N ILE A 47 2.32 -2.47 -12.26
CA ILE A 47 1.93 -1.78 -11.02
C ILE A 47 0.66 -0.95 -11.26
N LEU A 48 0.58 -0.22 -12.37
CA LEU A 48 -0.58 0.63 -12.70
C LEU A 48 -1.86 -0.21 -12.88
N ILE A 49 -1.78 -1.31 -13.62
CA ILE A 49 -2.92 -2.22 -13.78
C ILE A 49 -3.27 -2.91 -12.46
N GLY A 50 -2.26 -3.35 -11.70
CA GLY A 50 -2.42 -3.95 -10.38
C GLY A 50 -3.14 -3.03 -9.41
N LEU A 51 -2.77 -1.75 -9.34
CA LEU A 51 -3.45 -0.74 -8.52
C LEU A 51 -4.92 -0.53 -8.92
N ILE A 52 -5.25 -0.58 -10.21
CA ILE A 52 -6.65 -0.48 -10.66
C ILE A 52 -7.45 -1.71 -10.18
N PHE A 53 -6.90 -2.91 -10.34
CA PHE A 53 -7.55 -4.13 -9.86
C PHE A 53 -7.68 -4.14 -8.34
N ALA A 54 -6.62 -3.73 -7.62
CA ALA A 54 -6.62 -3.61 -6.17
C ALA A 54 -7.72 -2.66 -5.66
N LEU A 55 -7.88 -1.49 -6.28
CA LEU A 55 -8.95 -0.54 -5.93
C LEU A 55 -10.36 -1.13 -6.18
N ILE A 56 -10.53 -1.87 -7.27
CA ILE A 56 -11.80 -2.55 -7.56
C ILE A 56 -12.09 -3.61 -6.50
N ILE A 57 -11.10 -4.47 -6.22
CA ILE A 57 -11.21 -5.54 -5.22
C ILE A 57 -11.48 -4.97 -3.83
N GLN A 58 -10.79 -3.90 -3.43
CA GLN A 58 -11.01 -3.24 -2.14
C GLN A 58 -12.38 -2.57 -2.05
N SER A 59 -12.88 -1.97 -3.13
CA SER A 59 -14.24 -1.43 -3.17
C SER A 59 -15.31 -2.52 -3.03
N LEU A 60 -15.07 -3.72 -3.54
CA LEU A 60 -15.96 -4.88 -3.39
C LEU A 60 -15.88 -5.48 -1.99
N ALA A 61 -14.65 -5.64 -1.47
CA ALA A 61 -14.32 -6.12 -0.13
C ALA A 61 -14.98 -5.28 0.97
N ALA A 62 -14.97 -3.95 0.83
CA ALA A 62 -15.59 -3.03 1.78
C ALA A 62 -17.10 -3.29 2.00
N ASN A 63 -17.78 -3.91 1.03
CA ASN A 63 -19.20 -4.28 1.13
C ASN A 63 -19.45 -5.66 1.77
N LEU A 64 -18.43 -6.52 1.96
CA LEU A 64 -18.60 -7.94 2.32
C LEU A 64 -18.11 -8.33 3.74
N GLY A 65 -17.94 -7.34 4.62
CA GLY A 65 -17.07 -7.28 5.81
C GLY A 65 -17.03 -8.37 6.90
N TYR A 66 -17.48 -9.62 6.69
CA TYR A 66 -17.25 -10.72 7.65
C TYR A 66 -16.49 -11.91 7.05
N CYS A 67 -16.80 -12.33 5.83
CA CYS A 67 -16.09 -13.44 5.19
C CYS A 67 -14.65 -13.08 4.80
N LEU A 68 -14.41 -11.82 4.43
CA LEU A 68 -13.08 -11.34 4.05
C LEU A 68 -12.13 -11.29 5.26
N TRP A 69 -12.65 -10.91 6.42
CA TRP A 69 -11.84 -10.80 7.64
C TRP A 69 -11.23 -12.15 8.04
N LEU A 70 -12.01 -13.23 7.98
CA LEU A 70 -11.51 -14.58 8.27
C LEU A 70 -10.46 -15.06 7.25
N LEU A 71 -10.64 -14.72 5.96
CA LEU A 71 -9.68 -15.08 4.92
C LEU A 71 -8.37 -14.28 5.03
N ALA A 72 -8.46 -12.99 5.38
CA ALA A 72 -7.31 -12.14 5.63
C ALA A 72 -6.48 -12.67 6.81
N GLU A 73 -7.14 -13.09 7.90
CA GLU A 73 -6.46 -13.66 9.06
C GLU A 73 -5.73 -14.97 8.71
N VAL A 74 -6.32 -15.84 7.90
CA VAL A 74 -5.67 -17.08 7.41
C VAL A 74 -4.50 -16.77 6.47
N ALA A 75 -4.62 -15.76 5.62
CA ALA A 75 -3.56 -15.36 4.70
C ALA A 75 -2.36 -14.73 5.43
N VAL A 76 -2.61 -13.92 6.46
CA VAL A 76 -1.56 -13.36 7.34
C VAL A 76 -0.85 -14.47 8.13
N ILE A 77 -1.56 -15.51 8.56
CA ILE A 77 -0.96 -16.67 9.25
C ILE A 77 -0.15 -17.55 8.29
N ALA A 78 -0.48 -17.54 6.99
CA ALA A 78 0.29 -18.22 5.96
C ALA A 78 1.59 -17.47 5.60
N ALA A 79 1.67 -16.17 5.91
CA ALA A 79 2.89 -15.38 5.90
C ALA A 79 3.67 -15.59 7.22
N ASP A 80 4.98 -15.44 7.15
CA ASP A 80 6.01 -15.99 8.03
C ASP A 80 5.71 -15.95 9.56
N ILE A 81 6.14 -17.00 10.30
CA ILE A 81 5.98 -17.12 11.78
C ILE A 81 6.49 -15.89 12.59
N PRO A 82 7.60 -15.20 12.24
CA PRO A 82 7.99 -13.96 12.92
C PRO A 82 7.01 -12.80 12.73
N GLU A 83 6.27 -12.77 11.62
CA GLU A 83 5.35 -11.69 11.26
C GLU A 83 4.07 -11.73 12.12
N VAL A 84 3.57 -12.94 12.39
CA VAL A 84 2.39 -13.17 13.24
C VAL A 84 2.62 -12.71 14.70
N LEU A 85 3.81 -12.96 15.26
CA LEU A 85 4.15 -12.56 16.64
C LEU A 85 4.27 -11.03 16.78
N ILE A 86 4.91 -10.37 15.80
CA ILE A 86 5.06 -8.91 15.79
C ILE A 86 3.72 -8.22 15.51
N THR A 87 2.89 -8.79 14.65
CA THR A 87 1.54 -8.27 14.34
C THR A 87 0.59 -8.47 15.52
N GLY A 88 0.63 -9.61 16.20
CA GLY A 88 -0.10 -9.85 17.45
C GLY A 88 0.29 -8.85 18.55
N PHE A 89 1.58 -8.57 18.70
CA PHE A 89 2.04 -7.54 19.64
C PHE A 89 1.61 -6.13 19.23
N SER A 90 1.71 -5.79 17.94
CA SER A 90 1.32 -4.49 17.40
C SER A 90 -0.18 -4.23 17.49
N THR A 91 -1.02 -5.25 17.29
CA THR A 91 -2.47 -5.16 17.47
C THR A 91 -2.84 -4.97 18.94
N LEU A 92 -2.20 -5.67 19.87
CA LEU A 92 -2.39 -5.44 21.31
C LEU A 92 -1.94 -4.03 21.73
N LEU A 93 -0.83 -3.54 21.17
CA LEU A 93 -0.32 -2.20 21.42
C LEU A 93 -1.23 -1.14 20.81
N LEU A 94 -1.76 -1.37 19.59
CA LEU A 94 -2.75 -0.53 18.94
C LEU A 94 -4.08 -0.51 19.70
N LEU A 95 -4.58 -1.65 20.17
CA LEU A 95 -5.79 -1.74 21.01
C LEU A 95 -5.58 -1.01 22.34
N GLY A 96 -4.38 -1.10 22.93
CA GLY A 96 -3.99 -0.31 24.10
C GLY A 96 -3.92 1.20 23.81
N LEU A 97 -3.37 1.58 22.66
CA LEU A 97 -3.20 2.96 22.24
C LEU A 97 -4.52 3.60 21.74
N GLN A 98 -5.47 2.78 21.26
CA GLN A 98 -6.83 3.21 20.92
C GLN A 98 -7.62 3.71 22.13
N ARG A 99 -7.29 3.27 23.37
CA ARG A 99 -7.83 3.89 24.60
C ARG A 99 -7.41 5.36 24.77
N TYR A 100 -6.32 5.78 24.13
CA TYR A 100 -5.78 7.15 24.22
C TYR A 100 -6.39 8.12 23.20
N GLY A 101 -7.22 7.61 22.27
CA GLY A 101 -8.04 8.40 21.35
C GLY A 101 -7.66 8.23 19.87
N VAL A 102 -8.58 7.64 19.09
CA VAL A 102 -8.43 7.31 17.65
C VAL A 102 -7.94 8.48 16.79
N ARG A 103 -8.38 9.71 17.07
CA ARG A 103 -7.99 10.91 16.29
C ARG A 103 -6.52 11.30 16.43
N LYS A 104 -5.90 10.99 17.57
CA LYS A 104 -4.47 11.31 17.80
C LYS A 104 -3.57 10.32 17.06
N LEU A 105 -3.99 9.07 17.02
CA LEU A 105 -3.32 8.00 16.28
C LEU A 105 -3.37 8.25 14.76
N GLU A 106 -4.55 8.60 14.23
CA GLU A 106 -4.71 8.93 12.80
C GLU A 106 -3.80 10.09 12.39
N LEU A 107 -3.68 11.12 13.22
CA LEU A 107 -2.82 12.28 12.96
C LEU A 107 -1.33 11.90 13.01
N LEU A 108 -0.92 11.06 13.97
CA LEU A 108 0.45 10.57 14.06
C LEU A 108 0.85 9.79 12.80
N ILE A 109 -0.03 8.90 12.35
CA ILE A 109 0.18 8.10 11.16
C ILE A 109 0.24 9.00 9.92
N ALA A 110 -0.67 9.98 9.80
CA ALA A 110 -0.66 10.93 8.68
C ALA A 110 0.64 11.74 8.61
N VAL A 111 1.20 12.14 9.76
CA VAL A 111 2.50 12.84 9.81
C VAL A 111 3.64 11.93 9.36
N LEU A 112 3.67 10.67 9.79
CA LEU A 112 4.69 9.71 9.37
C LEU A 112 4.68 9.50 7.84
N VAL A 113 3.49 9.32 7.27
CA VAL A 113 3.31 9.12 5.82
C VAL A 113 3.70 10.37 5.04
N PHE A 114 3.40 11.55 5.58
CA PHE A 114 3.83 12.81 4.99
C PHE A 114 5.36 12.94 4.95
N ILE A 115 6.06 12.50 6.00
CA ILE A 115 7.53 12.48 6.04
C ILE A 115 8.08 11.50 5.00
N MET A 116 7.50 10.30 4.88
CA MET A 116 7.90 9.34 3.83
C MET A 116 7.71 9.93 2.43
N ALA A 117 6.56 10.53 2.16
CA ALA A 117 6.26 11.17 0.88
C ALA A 117 7.24 12.33 0.58
N ALA A 118 7.56 13.15 1.58
CA ALA A 118 8.53 14.23 1.43
C ALA A 118 9.94 13.72 1.11
N CYS A 119 10.36 12.63 1.76
CA CYS A 119 11.65 11.98 1.50
C CYS A 119 11.71 11.44 0.05
N PHE A 120 10.70 10.66 -0.36
CA PHE A 120 10.60 10.13 -1.73
C PHE A 120 10.57 11.24 -2.78
N PHE A 121 9.85 12.33 -2.53
CA PHE A 121 9.79 13.46 -3.46
C PHE A 121 11.13 14.20 -3.54
N GLY A 122 11.85 14.29 -2.41
CA GLY A 122 13.22 14.81 -2.35
C GLY A 122 14.16 14.01 -3.24
N GLU A 123 14.17 12.68 -3.10
CA GLU A 123 14.97 11.77 -3.93
C GLU A 123 14.60 11.88 -5.41
N MET A 124 13.30 11.89 -5.74
CA MET A 124 12.85 11.99 -7.13
C MET A 124 13.22 13.34 -7.77
N SER A 125 13.22 14.43 -7.00
CA SER A 125 13.69 15.74 -7.47
C SER A 125 15.21 15.81 -7.65
N TYR A 126 15.98 15.03 -6.89
CA TYR A 126 17.45 14.96 -7.01
C TYR A 126 17.87 14.12 -8.23
N VAL A 127 17.23 12.97 -8.45
CA VAL A 127 17.57 12.02 -9.53
C VAL A 127 17.17 12.55 -10.92
N LYS A 128 16.16 13.43 -11.02
CA LYS A 128 15.62 13.97 -12.29
C LYS A 128 15.42 12.87 -13.35
N PRO A 129 14.55 11.88 -13.09
CA PRO A 129 14.34 10.78 -14.01
C PRO A 129 13.83 11.28 -15.37
N PRO A 130 14.29 10.71 -16.50
CA PRO A 130 13.79 11.05 -17.82
C PRO A 130 12.31 10.69 -17.92
N ALA A 131 11.45 11.71 -17.88
CA ALA A 131 9.99 11.54 -17.88
C ALA A 131 9.48 10.77 -19.11
N SER A 132 10.21 10.84 -20.23
CA SER A 132 9.90 10.07 -21.44
C SER A 132 9.99 8.56 -21.24
N ASP A 133 10.92 8.09 -20.41
CA ASP A 133 11.15 6.65 -20.22
C ASP A 133 10.24 6.09 -19.12
N VAL A 134 9.93 6.92 -18.12
CA VAL A 134 8.86 6.62 -17.14
C VAL A 134 7.51 6.47 -17.85
N LEU A 135 7.14 7.43 -18.71
CA LEU A 135 5.89 7.37 -19.47
C LEU A 135 5.84 6.18 -20.42
N LYS A 136 6.95 5.83 -21.07
CA LYS A 136 7.02 4.61 -21.89
C LYS A 136 6.85 3.36 -21.04
N GLY A 137 7.48 3.29 -19.87
CA GLY A 137 7.34 2.18 -18.93
C GLY A 137 5.93 2.00 -18.37
N MET A 138 5.19 3.10 -18.19
CA MET A 138 3.80 3.08 -17.71
C MET A 138 2.80 2.56 -18.75
N PHE A 139 3.04 2.81 -20.04
CA PHE A 139 2.04 2.57 -21.10
C PHE A 139 2.45 1.55 -22.16
N ILE A 140 3.73 1.21 -22.28
CA ILE A 140 4.23 0.26 -23.27
C ILE A 140 4.61 -1.02 -22.53
N PRO A 141 3.77 -2.07 -22.57
CA PRO A 141 4.08 -3.33 -21.94
C PRO A 141 5.26 -3.99 -22.65
N LYS A 142 6.41 -3.96 -21.98
CA LYS A 142 7.62 -4.70 -22.37
C LYS A 142 8.02 -5.58 -21.20
N LEU A 143 8.23 -6.86 -21.49
CA LEU A 143 8.75 -7.82 -20.54
C LEU A 143 9.97 -8.45 -21.21
N ASN A 144 11.15 -7.89 -20.97
CA ASN A 144 12.37 -8.37 -21.58
C ASN A 144 13.37 -8.81 -20.50
N GLY A 145 13.78 -10.07 -20.53
CA GLY A 145 14.78 -10.63 -19.61
C GLY A 145 14.32 -11.89 -18.86
N GLN A 146 15.28 -12.73 -18.46
CA GLN A 146 15.04 -13.83 -17.53
C GLN A 146 14.74 -13.24 -16.15
N GLY A 147 13.57 -13.55 -15.59
CA GLY A 147 13.13 -13.06 -14.27
C GLY A 147 12.04 -11.98 -14.30
N ALA A 148 11.87 -11.26 -15.42
CA ALA A 148 10.90 -10.16 -15.52
C ALA A 148 9.46 -10.58 -15.24
N THR A 149 9.06 -11.77 -15.67
CA THR A 149 7.74 -12.34 -15.38
C THR A 149 7.59 -12.72 -13.92
N GLY A 150 8.66 -13.20 -13.27
CA GLY A 150 8.66 -13.53 -11.85
C GLY A 150 8.49 -12.28 -10.99
N ASP A 151 9.26 -11.24 -11.28
CA ASP A 151 9.17 -9.95 -10.61
C ASP A 151 7.81 -9.28 -10.87
N ALA A 152 7.25 -9.39 -12.08
CA ALA A 152 5.89 -8.91 -12.37
C ALA A 152 4.80 -9.63 -11.56
N ILE A 153 4.92 -10.95 -11.39
CA ILE A 153 3.99 -11.74 -10.58
C ILE A 153 4.16 -11.39 -9.09
N ALA A 154 5.39 -11.19 -8.62
CA ALA A 154 5.68 -10.76 -7.26
C ALA A 154 5.08 -9.38 -6.96
N LEU A 155 5.22 -8.42 -7.88
CA LEU A 155 4.58 -7.09 -7.79
C LEU A 155 3.06 -7.20 -7.72
N LEU A 156 2.44 -8.00 -8.59
CA LEU A 156 0.98 -8.20 -8.54
C LEU A 156 0.54 -8.89 -7.24
N GLY A 157 1.32 -9.83 -6.73
CA GLY A 157 1.06 -10.51 -5.47
C GLY A 157 1.13 -9.56 -4.27
N ALA A 158 2.14 -8.68 -4.23
CA ALA A 158 2.31 -7.69 -3.18
C ALA A 158 1.21 -6.62 -3.19
N LEU A 159 0.70 -6.25 -4.38
CA LEU A 159 -0.42 -5.32 -4.55
C LEU A 159 -1.81 -5.90 -4.19
N VAL A 160 -1.92 -7.20 -3.97
CA VAL A 160 -3.16 -7.83 -3.51
C VAL A 160 -2.98 -8.25 -2.07
N MET A 161 -3.03 -7.25 -1.17
CA MET A 161 -3.12 -7.50 0.26
C MET A 161 -4.51 -8.09 0.60
N PRO A 162 -4.57 -9.21 1.34
CA PRO A 162 -5.81 -9.91 1.69
C PRO A 162 -6.63 -9.19 2.78
#